data_AF-A0A8J3FI95-F1
#
_entry.id   AF-A0A8J3FI95-F1
#
_cell.length_a   1.000
_cell.length_b   1.000
_cell.length_c   1.000
_cell.angle_alpha   90.00
_cell.angle_beta   90.00
_cell.angle_gamma   90.00
#
_symmetry.space_group_name_H-M   'P 1'
#
loop_
_entity.id
_entity.type
_entity.pdbx_description
1 polymer ?
#
loop_
_entity_poly.entity_id
_entity_poly.type
_entity_poly.pdbx_seq_one_letter_code
_entity_poly.pdbx_strand_id
1 'polypeptide(L)'
;MTTYSGPARLTLAGGTQVSGTASLSTNQRGGIEGWGGTFRPDQTSADIRNASEGLSLELPYDQIGSVSVTGVRKLLATQILVTLTGSGPAPF
;
A
#
# COMPACT_ATOMS: atom_id res chain seq x y z
N MET A 1 11.81 -12.12 -1.40
CA MET A 1 11.44 -12.34 -2.81
C MET A 1 10.32 -11.35 -3.11
N THR A 2 10.53 -10.38 -4.00
CA THR A 2 9.53 -9.35 -4.33
C THR A 2 8.37 -10.02 -5.05
N THR A 3 7.16 -9.91 -4.52
CA THR A 3 6.01 -10.69 -5.00
C THR A 3 5.15 -9.89 -5.97
N TYR A 4 5.23 -8.55 -5.92
CA TYR A 4 4.53 -7.68 -6.86
C TYR A 4 5.19 -6.30 -6.94
N SER A 5 5.36 -5.75 -8.14
CA SER A 5 5.75 -4.35 -8.33
C SER A 5 5.07 -3.80 -9.57
N GLY A 6 4.15 -2.86 -9.40
CA GLY A 6 3.32 -2.39 -10.49
C GLY A 6 2.24 -1.39 -10.08
N PRO A 7 1.37 -1.02 -11.03
CA PRO A 7 0.30 -0.06 -10.81
C PRO A 7 -0.76 -0.61 -9.87
N ALA A 8 -1.12 0.14 -8.85
CA ALA A 8 -2.09 -0.22 -7.83
C ALA A 8 -3.01 0.96 -7.51
N ARG A 9 -4.19 0.67 -6.97
CA ARG A 9 -5.09 1.65 -6.39
C ARG A 9 -5.19 1.45 -4.90
N LEU A 10 -5.01 2.52 -4.14
CA LEU A 10 -5.25 2.54 -2.71
C LEU A 10 -6.60 3.22 -2.45
N THR A 11 -7.53 2.49 -1.88
CA THR A 11 -8.80 3.01 -1.40
C THR A 11 -8.65 3.37 0.08
N LEU A 12 -8.83 4.65 0.38
CA LEU A 12 -8.82 5.18 1.74
C LEU A 12 -10.15 4.85 2.45
N ALA A 13 -10.15 4.85 3.79
CA ALA A 13 -11.35 4.58 4.60
C ALA A 13 -12.55 5.50 4.25
N GLY A 14 -12.29 6.69 3.70
CA GLY A 14 -13.32 7.61 3.21
C GLY A 14 -13.85 7.32 1.81
N GLY A 15 -13.47 6.20 1.17
CA GLY A 15 -13.82 5.85 -0.20
C GLY A 15 -12.99 6.55 -1.28
N THR A 16 -12.08 7.43 -0.90
CA THR A 16 -11.15 8.10 -1.84
C THR A 16 -10.21 7.07 -2.46
N GLN A 17 -10.20 6.98 -3.79
CA GLN A 17 -9.29 6.12 -4.53
C GLN A 17 -8.06 6.91 -4.97
N VAL A 18 -6.88 6.36 -4.72
CA VAL A 18 -5.59 6.96 -5.08
C VAL A 18 -4.84 5.99 -5.96
N SER A 19 -4.58 6.37 -7.21
CA SER A 19 -3.72 5.60 -8.11
C SER A 19 -2.24 5.82 -7.81
N GLY A 20 -1.46 4.76 -7.95
CA GLY A 20 -0.02 4.82 -7.75
C GLY A 20 0.68 3.54 -8.13
N THR A 21 1.93 3.41 -7.70
CA THR A 21 2.72 2.19 -7.85
C THR A 21 2.92 1.53 -6.49
N ALA A 22 2.53 0.25 -6.36
CA ALA A 22 2.82 -0.56 -5.19
C ALA A 22 4.01 -1.48 -5.48
N SER A 23 4.91 -1.61 -4.50
CA SER A 23 5.97 -2.60 -4.46
C SER A 23 5.79 -3.43 -3.20
N LEU A 24 5.29 -4.65 -3.35
CA LEU A 24 4.95 -5.58 -2.27
C LEU A 24 5.88 -6.78 -2.27
N SER A 25 6.17 -7.26 -1.08
CA SER A 25 7.00 -8.43 -0.85
C SER A 25 6.48 -9.24 0.33
N THR A 26 6.58 -10.56 0.24
CA THR A 26 6.34 -11.45 1.38
C THR A 26 7.31 -11.09 2.51
N ASN A 27 6.79 -10.77 3.69
CA ASN A 27 7.63 -10.51 4.84
C ASN A 27 7.87 -11.83 5.59
N GLN A 28 8.92 -12.54 5.21
CA GLN A 28 9.30 -13.81 5.87
C GLN A 28 9.87 -13.64 7.29
N ARG A 29 9.96 -12.42 7.82
CA ARG A 29 10.75 -12.12 9.03
C ARG A 29 9.98 -12.21 10.36
N GLY A 30 8.82 -12.87 10.43
CA GLY A 30 8.03 -12.84 11.67
C GLY A 30 6.91 -13.84 11.87
N GLY A 31 6.85 -14.95 11.13
CA GLY A 31 5.97 -16.09 11.46
C GLY A 31 4.45 -15.89 11.29
N ILE A 32 4.00 -14.71 10.87
CA ILE A 32 2.60 -14.45 10.52
C ILE A 32 2.56 -14.31 8.99
N GLU A 33 1.61 -14.98 8.34
CA GLU A 33 1.34 -14.89 6.90
C GLU A 33 0.98 -13.45 6.51
N GLY A 34 2.01 -12.65 6.32
CA GLY A 34 1.91 -11.21 6.12
C GLY A 34 2.89 -10.77 5.05
N TRP A 35 2.48 -9.74 4.32
CA TRP A 35 3.28 -9.12 3.30
C TRP A 35 3.45 -7.65 3.63
N GLY A 36 4.57 -7.09 3.20
CA GLY A 36 4.93 -5.70 3.44
C GLY A 36 5.46 -5.08 2.17
N GLY A 37 5.31 -3.78 2.07
CA GLY A 37 5.71 -3.07 0.87
C GLY A 37 5.68 -1.57 1.01
N THR A 38 5.81 -0.91 -0.13
CA THR A 38 5.65 0.52 -0.25
C THR A 38 4.67 0.86 -1.36
N PHE A 39 3.93 1.95 -1.18
CA PHE A 39 3.02 2.51 -2.17
C PHE A 39 3.44 3.95 -2.45
N ARG A 40 3.53 4.27 -3.73
CA ARG A 40 3.90 5.58 -4.25
C ARG A 40 2.71 6.12 -5.01
N PRO A 41 1.90 7.00 -4.41
CA PRO A 41 0.80 7.64 -5.13
C PRO A 41 1.34 8.53 -6.26
N ASP A 42 0.65 8.53 -7.38
CA ASP A 42 0.98 9.42 -8.50
C ASP A 42 0.69 10.89 -8.15
N GLN A 43 -0.31 11.11 -7.31
CA GLN A 43 -0.68 12.41 -6.77
C GLN A 43 -0.72 12.36 -5.24
N THR A 44 0.01 13.26 -4.58
CA THR A 44 -0.07 13.40 -3.13
C THR A 44 -1.33 14.18 -2.75
N SER A 45 -2.21 13.58 -1.95
CA SER A 45 -3.32 14.28 -1.28
C SER A 45 -3.07 14.41 0.22
N ALA A 46 -3.77 15.33 0.88
CA ALA A 46 -3.76 15.42 2.33
C ALA A 46 -4.38 14.15 2.98
N ASP A 47 -5.31 13.51 2.28
CA ASP A 47 -6.00 12.31 2.76
C ASP A 47 -5.04 11.14 2.92
N ILE A 48 -4.21 10.86 1.90
CA ILE A 48 -3.23 9.77 1.98
C ILE A 48 -2.13 10.04 3.00
N ARG A 49 -1.85 11.32 3.28
CA ARG A 49 -0.87 11.71 4.32
C ARG A 49 -1.40 11.44 5.73
N ASN A 50 -2.72 11.53 5.93
CA ASN A 50 -3.38 11.28 7.20
C ASN A 50 -3.96 9.86 7.31
N ALA A 51 -3.82 9.04 6.28
CA ALA A 51 -4.33 7.68 6.25
C ALA A 51 -3.44 6.73 7.07
N SER A 52 -4.01 6.14 8.10
CA SER A 52 -3.33 5.17 8.98
C SER A 52 -3.97 3.77 8.94
N GLU A 53 -5.30 3.71 9.00
CA GLU A 53 -6.08 2.48 9.16
C GLU A 53 -7.24 2.39 8.16
N GLY A 54 -7.79 1.19 7.99
CA GLY A 54 -8.98 0.97 7.14
C GLY A 54 -8.70 1.18 5.65
N LEU A 55 -7.49 0.85 5.20
CA LEU A 55 -7.05 1.04 3.83
C LEU A 55 -7.18 -0.27 3.06
N SER A 56 -7.58 -0.18 1.80
CA SER A 56 -7.64 -1.33 0.90
C SER A 56 -6.74 -1.07 -0.30
N LEU A 57 -5.83 -1.99 -0.56
CA LEU A 57 -4.98 -1.94 -1.74
C LEU A 57 -5.57 -2.89 -2.79
N GLU A 58 -5.90 -2.32 -3.93
CA GLU A 58 -6.36 -3.01 -5.12
C GLU A 58 -5.18 -3.10 -6.10
N LEU A 59 -4.80 -4.32 -6.47
CA LEU A 59 -3.85 -4.57 -7.57
C LEU A 59 -4.64 -4.95 -8.84
N PRO A 60 -3.98 -4.98 -10.01
CA PRO A 60 -4.59 -5.45 -11.24
C PRO A 60 -5.15 -6.87 -11.07
N TYR A 61 -6.15 -7.22 -11.88
CA TYR A 61 -6.87 -8.50 -11.82
C TYR A 61 -7.88 -8.64 -10.65
N ASP A 62 -8.53 -7.54 -10.23
CA ASP A 62 -9.57 -7.51 -9.17
C ASP A 62 -9.10 -8.06 -7.82
N GLN A 63 -7.80 -8.00 -7.59
CA GLN A 63 -7.24 -8.50 -6.37
C GLN A 63 -7.21 -7.37 -5.33
N ILE A 64 -7.94 -7.54 -4.22
CA ILE A 64 -8.09 -6.53 -3.17
C ILE A 64 -7.64 -7.09 -1.83
N GLY A 65 -6.72 -6.39 -1.17
CA GLY A 65 -6.19 -6.74 0.14
C GLY A 65 -6.34 -5.60 1.14
N SER A 66 -6.69 -5.92 2.38
CA SER A 66 -6.66 -4.93 3.47
C SER A 66 -5.23 -4.65 3.87
N VAL A 67 -4.88 -3.36 3.94
CA VAL A 67 -3.55 -2.90 4.32
C VAL A 67 -3.63 -1.89 5.45
N SER A 68 -2.55 -1.84 6.24
CA SER A 68 -2.33 -0.81 7.25
C SER A 68 -1.09 -0.01 6.89
N VAL A 69 -1.14 1.29 7.12
CA VAL A 69 0.01 2.17 6.90
C VAL A 69 0.86 2.16 8.16
N THR A 70 2.10 1.70 8.00
CA THR A 70 3.08 1.69 9.09
C THR A 70 3.98 2.91 9.07
N GLY A 71 4.02 3.64 7.96
CA GLY A 71 4.75 4.89 7.88
C GLY A 71 4.47 5.66 6.60
N VAL A 72 4.60 6.98 6.67
CA VAL A 72 4.53 7.86 5.50
C VAL A 72 5.78 8.73 5.51
N ARG A 73 6.58 8.66 4.45
CA ARG A 73 7.80 9.43 4.28
C ARG A 73 7.69 10.33 3.07
N LYS A 74 7.94 11.63 3.25
CA LYS A 74 8.04 12.56 2.12
C LYS A 74 9.36 12.32 1.38
N LEU A 75 9.29 12.09 0.07
CA LEU A 75 10.48 11.96 -0.79
C LEU A 75 10.84 13.30 -1.45
N LEU A 76 9.85 13.98 -2.04
CA LEU A 76 10.00 15.25 -2.76
C LEU A 76 8.85 16.21 -2.40
N ALA A 77 8.87 17.44 -2.93
CA ALA A 77 7.84 18.44 -2.67
C ALA A 77 6.42 17.92 -2.93
N THR A 78 6.26 17.07 -3.97
CA THR A 78 4.98 16.52 -4.44
C THR A 78 4.89 14.99 -4.34
N GLN A 79 5.92 14.30 -3.83
CA GLN A 79 5.93 12.83 -3.73
C GLN A 79 6.07 12.34 -2.30
N ILE A 80 5.25 11.36 -1.94
CA ILE A 80 5.35 10.62 -0.69
C ILE A 80 5.58 9.13 -0.98
N LEU A 81 6.18 8.45 -0.02
CA LEU A 81 6.34 7.01 0.03
C LEU A 81 5.59 6.52 1.25
N VAL A 82 4.60 5.66 1.02
CA VAL A 82 3.77 5.08 2.05
C VAL A 82 4.24 3.66 2.29
N THR A 83 4.65 3.33 3.51
CA THR A 83 4.98 1.96 3.89
C THR A 83 3.72 1.25 4.33
N LEU A 84 3.45 0.12 3.71
CA LEU A 84 2.24 -0.68 3.91
C LEU A 84 2.60 -2.05 4.47
N THR A 85 1.73 -2.56 5.31
CA THR A 85 1.72 -3.96 5.75
C THR A 85 0.32 -4.52 5.62
N GLY A 86 0.21 -5.67 4.96
CA GLY A 86 -1.03 -6.44 4.86
C GLY A 86 -0.90 -7.76 5.62
N SER A 87 -2.06 -8.26 6.05
CA SER A 87 -2.22 -9.60 6.61
C SER A 87 -3.07 -10.44 5.66
N GLY A 88 -2.65 -11.67 5.37
CA GLY A 88 -3.31 -12.55 4.41
C GLY A 88 -2.32 -13.22 3.46
N PRO A 89 -2.82 -14.04 2.52
CA PRO A 89 -1.96 -14.65 1.51
C PRO A 89 -1.30 -13.54 0.67
N ALA A 90 -0.04 -13.75 0.33
CA ALA A 90 0.70 -12.84 -0.52
C ALA A 90 0.73 -13.42 -1.95
N PRO A 91 0.57 -12.61 -3.01
CA PRO A 91 0.27 -11.18 -3.03
C PRO A 91 -1.23 -10.87 -2.87
N PHE A 92 -2.08 -11.92 -2.74
CA PHE A 92 -3.49 -11.95 -2.35
C PHE A 92 -3.87 -13.33 -1.84
#